data_AF-A0A6N2X646-F1
#
_entry.id   AF-A0A6N2X646-F1
#
_cell.length_a   1.000
_cell.length_b   1.000
_cell.length_c   1.000
_cell.angle_alpha   90.00
_cell.angle_beta   90.00
_cell.angle_gamma   90.00
#
_symmetry.space_group_name_H-M   'P 1'
#
loop_
_entity.id
_entity.type
_entity.pdbx_description
1 polymer ?
#
loop_
_entity_poly.entity_id
_entity_poly.type
_entity_poly.pdbx_seq_one_letter_code
_entity_poly.pdbx_strand_id
1 'polypeptide(L)'
;MTLMNKWYIRRDFSVAAAKMGKRGIALSSDEPPADALFWEMWNECEDIARQVLDTDYFRGIRNNNLDPNAYGSLMVQDAYYCFEAENAYAAAASHPLDDVCSDFLKGKCASYEEYNLYYHGAWHIRDASGVIPGDPIKSYADYEAHVAGHLDSPYLFCVMLPCEYLWNWIANQLLPTASPDGLYYFWIEGNGGTPDGAYQMANMLENYRTQMDEKQAKEIFHTAMRHELEVFSTATELKNNALWLRKNTF
;
A
#
# COMPACT_ATOMS: atom_id res chain seq x y z
N MET A 1 -13.77 -25.97 -4.66
CA MET A 1 -13.05 -25.02 -5.54
C MET A 1 -14.02 -23.88 -5.79
N THR A 2 -14.13 -22.98 -4.81
CA THR A 2 -15.05 -21.85 -4.83
C THR A 2 -14.57 -20.91 -5.92
N LEU A 3 -15.46 -20.53 -6.83
CA LEU A 3 -15.16 -19.59 -7.90
C LEU A 3 -14.61 -18.30 -7.28
N MET A 4 -13.35 -17.95 -7.56
CA MET A 4 -12.83 -16.61 -7.27
C MET A 4 -13.84 -15.60 -7.81
N ASN A 5 -14.32 -14.73 -6.93
CA ASN A 5 -15.13 -13.59 -7.32
C ASN A 5 -14.26 -12.72 -8.24
N LYS A 6 -14.51 -12.80 -9.56
CA LYS A 6 -13.71 -12.18 -10.64
C LYS A 6 -13.57 -10.65 -10.59
N TRP A 7 -14.12 -10.00 -9.57
CA TRP A 7 -14.18 -8.55 -9.47
C TRP A 7 -13.12 -7.96 -8.53
N TYR A 8 -12.59 -8.70 -7.54
CA TYR A 8 -11.49 -8.24 -6.70
C TYR A 8 -10.19 -8.88 -7.21
N ILE A 9 -9.17 -8.07 -7.46
CA ILE A 9 -7.88 -8.55 -7.95
C ILE A 9 -6.89 -8.72 -6.81
N ARG A 10 -5.85 -9.52 -7.01
CA ARG A 10 -4.73 -9.60 -6.06
C ARG A 10 -4.06 -8.22 -5.98
N ARG A 11 -3.85 -7.72 -4.76
CA ARG A 11 -3.08 -6.51 -4.50
C ARG A 11 -1.61 -6.87 -4.44
N ASP A 12 -0.91 -6.65 -5.55
CA ASP A 12 0.50 -6.96 -5.69
C ASP A 12 1.16 -5.93 -6.62
N PHE A 13 2.29 -5.39 -6.18
CA PHE A 13 3.08 -4.39 -6.90
C PHE A 13 4.47 -4.91 -7.27
N SER A 14 4.67 -6.23 -7.26
CA SER A 14 5.90 -6.88 -7.71
C SER A 14 6.31 -6.40 -9.10
N VAL A 15 7.62 -6.20 -9.30
CA VAL A 15 8.17 -5.92 -10.63
C VAL A 15 8.38 -7.24 -11.35
N ALA A 16 7.60 -7.48 -12.39
CA ALA A 16 7.76 -8.66 -13.24
C ALA A 16 9.15 -8.68 -13.89
N ALA A 17 9.77 -9.86 -13.99
CA ALA A 17 11.11 -10.00 -14.58
C ALA A 17 11.22 -9.42 -16.01
N ALA A 18 10.13 -9.44 -16.80
CA ALA A 18 10.09 -8.85 -18.14
C ALA A 18 10.08 -7.31 -18.15
N LYS A 19 9.75 -6.68 -17.02
CA LYS A 19 9.74 -5.22 -16.82
C LYS A 19 11.03 -4.72 -16.14
N MET A 20 11.89 -5.61 -15.65
CA MET A 20 13.22 -5.27 -15.18
C MET A 20 14.06 -4.86 -16.40
N GLY A 21 14.69 -3.68 -16.37
CA GLY A 21 15.46 -3.14 -17.49
C GLY A 21 16.61 -4.04 -17.94
N LYS A 22 17.35 -3.63 -18.98
CA LYS A 22 18.38 -4.46 -19.65
C LYS A 22 19.51 -4.95 -18.73
N ARG A 23 19.69 -4.32 -17.56
CA ARG A 23 20.69 -4.68 -16.56
C ARG A 23 20.09 -5.39 -15.34
N GLY A 24 18.80 -5.72 -15.41
CA GLY A 24 17.98 -6.25 -14.34
C GLY A 24 18.68 -7.34 -13.57
N ILE A 25 19.24 -6.97 -12.42
CA ILE A 25 19.48 -7.91 -11.35
C ILE A 25 18.09 -8.48 -11.09
N ALA A 26 17.86 -9.76 -11.37
CA ALA A 26 16.63 -10.42 -10.96
C ALA A 26 16.61 -10.37 -9.43
N LEU A 27 15.94 -9.34 -8.89
CA LEU A 27 15.83 -9.16 -7.45
C LEU A 27 14.91 -10.26 -6.95
N SER A 28 15.45 -11.04 -6.01
CA SER A 28 14.69 -12.11 -5.40
C SER A 28 13.45 -11.55 -4.70
N SER A 29 12.34 -12.27 -4.80
CA SER A 29 11.15 -12.07 -3.97
C SER A 29 11.17 -13.00 -2.74
N ASP A 30 12.28 -13.72 -2.50
CA ASP A 30 12.48 -14.46 -1.27
C ASP A 30 12.49 -13.52 -0.07
N GLU A 31 12.12 -14.07 1.09
CA GLU A 31 12.14 -13.36 2.36
C GLU A 31 13.53 -12.72 2.62
N PRO A 32 13.60 -11.41 2.95
CA PRO A 32 14.85 -10.74 3.23
C PRO A 32 15.60 -11.41 4.39
N PRO A 33 16.95 -11.36 4.39
CA PRO A 33 17.77 -11.85 5.51
C PRO A 33 17.26 -11.29 6.85
N ALA A 34 17.28 -12.09 7.91
CA ALA A 34 16.69 -11.71 9.21
C ALA A 34 17.29 -10.43 9.84
N ASP A 35 18.50 -10.02 9.41
CA ASP A 35 19.20 -8.81 9.81
C ASP A 35 19.06 -7.64 8.80
N ALA A 36 18.23 -7.78 7.77
CA ALA A 36 17.96 -6.73 6.79
C ALA A 36 17.32 -5.50 7.45
N LEU A 37 17.61 -4.32 6.90
CA LEU A 37 17.08 -3.04 7.40
C LEU A 37 15.54 -3.03 7.44
N PHE A 38 14.91 -3.71 6.47
CA PHE A 38 13.46 -3.89 6.46
C PHE A 38 12.92 -4.51 7.74
N TRP A 39 13.52 -5.59 8.24
CA TRP A 39 13.05 -6.23 9.47
C TRP A 39 13.30 -5.37 10.71
N GLU A 40 14.39 -4.61 10.74
CA GLU A 40 14.60 -3.64 11.82
C GLU A 40 13.48 -2.58 11.84
N MET A 41 13.18 -1.96 10.69
CA MET A 41 12.12 -0.96 10.57
C MET A 41 10.74 -1.55 10.90
N TRP A 42 10.42 -2.74 10.39
CA TRP A 42 9.15 -3.41 10.65
C TRP A 42 8.98 -3.77 12.13
N ASN A 43 9.98 -4.38 12.75
CA ASN A 43 9.91 -4.81 14.15
C ASN A 43 9.78 -3.61 15.10
N GLU A 44 10.37 -2.46 14.76
CA GLU A 44 10.21 -1.21 15.52
C GLU A 44 8.79 -0.61 15.40
N CYS A 45 8.01 -0.99 14.39
CA CYS A 45 6.66 -0.48 14.13
C CYS A 45 5.54 -1.54 14.26
N GLU A 46 5.85 -2.74 14.75
CA GLU A 46 4.87 -3.84 14.83
C GLU A 46 3.70 -3.48 15.78
N ASP A 47 3.95 -2.65 16.79
CA ASP A 47 2.91 -2.11 17.68
C ASP A 47 1.91 -1.23 16.92
N ILE A 48 2.37 -0.44 15.94
CA ILE A 48 1.50 0.32 15.04
C ILE A 48 0.70 -0.63 14.15
N ALA A 49 1.33 -1.65 13.56
CA ALA A 49 0.63 -2.65 12.73
C ALA A 49 -0.51 -3.35 13.51
N ARG A 50 -0.28 -3.66 14.79
CA ARG A 50 -1.30 -4.22 15.69
C ARG A 50 -2.43 -3.23 15.98
N GLN A 51 -2.11 -1.94 16.17
CA GLN A 51 -3.14 -0.90 16.29
C GLN A 51 -3.99 -0.79 15.03
N VAL A 52 -3.37 -0.89 13.84
CA VAL A 52 -4.10 -0.91 12.56
C VAL A 52 -5.06 -2.10 12.53
N LEU A 53 -4.58 -3.31 12.83
CA LEU A 53 -5.40 -4.53 12.88
C LEU A 53 -6.61 -4.42 13.83
N ASP A 54 -6.48 -3.64 14.91
CA ASP A 54 -7.51 -3.42 15.92
C ASP A 54 -8.49 -2.25 15.60
N THR A 55 -8.28 -1.53 14.50
CA THR A 55 -9.23 -0.49 14.04
C THR A 55 -10.63 -1.06 13.81
N ASP A 56 -11.66 -0.19 13.90
CA ASP A 56 -13.04 -0.59 13.58
C ASP A 56 -13.18 -1.10 12.15
N TYR A 57 -12.33 -0.63 11.23
CA TYR A 57 -12.28 -1.11 9.85
C TYR A 57 -11.98 -2.61 9.79
N PHE A 58 -10.86 -3.05 10.36
CA PHE A 58 -10.45 -4.46 10.30
C PHE A 58 -11.22 -5.36 11.27
N ARG A 59 -11.71 -4.83 12.40
CA ARG A 59 -12.73 -5.54 13.19
C ARG A 59 -14.00 -5.79 12.38
N GLY A 60 -14.40 -4.83 11.55
CA GLY A 60 -15.51 -4.95 10.61
C GLY A 60 -15.30 -6.02 9.54
N ILE A 61 -14.11 -6.05 8.92
CA ILE A 61 -13.70 -7.10 7.97
C ILE A 61 -13.77 -8.47 8.63
N ARG A 62 -13.12 -8.63 9.81
CA ARG A 62 -13.07 -9.90 10.57
C ARG A 62 -14.46 -10.44 10.91
N ASN A 63 -15.34 -9.55 11.34
CA ASN A 63 -16.69 -9.92 11.79
C ASN A 63 -17.74 -9.93 10.67
N ASN A 64 -17.34 -9.67 9.42
CA ASN A 64 -18.22 -9.56 8.25
C ASN A 64 -19.32 -8.49 8.40
N ASN A 65 -19.05 -7.41 9.12
CA ASN A 65 -20.02 -6.35 9.42
C ASN A 65 -19.47 -4.92 9.22
N LEU A 66 -18.35 -4.77 8.50
CA LEU A 66 -17.92 -3.45 8.04
C LEU A 66 -19.04 -2.77 7.24
N ASP A 67 -19.31 -1.49 7.51
CA ASP A 67 -20.28 -0.71 6.74
C ASP A 67 -19.80 -0.62 5.27
N PRO A 68 -20.60 -1.08 4.29
CA PRO A 68 -20.23 -0.98 2.88
C PRO A 68 -19.91 0.44 2.41
N ASN A 69 -20.47 1.46 3.05
CA ASN A 69 -20.15 2.86 2.75
C ASN A 69 -18.74 3.23 3.23
N ALA A 70 -18.29 2.68 4.37
CA ALA A 70 -16.93 2.84 4.87
C ALA A 70 -15.93 2.13 3.94
N TYR A 71 -16.22 0.89 3.54
CA TYR A 71 -15.42 0.17 2.55
C TYR A 71 -15.34 0.97 1.23
N GLY A 72 -16.47 1.35 0.65
CA GLY A 72 -16.51 2.11 -0.59
C GLY A 72 -15.81 3.47 -0.50
N SER A 73 -15.98 4.19 0.61
CA SER A 73 -15.30 5.47 0.85
C SER A 73 -13.79 5.31 0.91
N LEU A 74 -13.28 4.27 1.61
CA LEU A 74 -11.85 4.04 1.68
C LEU A 74 -11.28 3.64 0.31
N MET A 75 -11.97 2.78 -0.45
CA MET A 75 -11.49 2.35 -1.76
C MET A 75 -11.38 3.49 -2.79
N VAL A 76 -12.24 4.52 -2.72
CA VAL A 76 -12.09 5.73 -3.54
C VAL A 76 -10.86 6.54 -3.12
N GLN A 77 -10.57 6.62 -1.82
CA GLN A 77 -9.37 7.28 -1.30
C GLN A 77 -8.09 6.49 -1.62
N ASP A 78 -8.16 5.16 -1.58
CA ASP A 78 -7.08 4.26 -1.94
C ASP A 78 -6.74 4.36 -3.44
N ALA A 79 -7.73 4.57 -4.30
CA ALA A 79 -7.49 4.90 -5.70
C ALA A 79 -6.66 6.18 -5.86
N TYR A 80 -7.03 7.25 -5.15
CA TYR A 80 -6.25 8.50 -5.13
C TYR A 80 -4.81 8.23 -4.67
N TYR A 81 -4.64 7.50 -3.58
CA TYR A 81 -3.33 7.11 -3.07
C TYR A 81 -2.50 6.33 -4.10
N CYS A 82 -3.05 5.30 -4.74
CA CYS A 82 -2.32 4.51 -5.73
C CYS A 82 -1.96 5.30 -7.01
N PHE A 83 -2.78 6.28 -7.42
CA PHE A 83 -2.40 7.21 -8.50
C PHE A 83 -1.24 8.13 -8.10
N GLU A 84 -1.24 8.64 -6.86
CA GLU A 84 -0.13 9.47 -6.37
C GLU A 84 1.15 8.65 -6.09
N ALA A 85 1.02 7.40 -5.67
CA ALA A 85 2.14 6.46 -5.53
C ALA A 85 2.82 6.20 -6.89
N GLU A 86 2.03 6.04 -7.97
CA GLU A 86 2.57 5.97 -9.34
C GLU A 86 3.38 7.24 -9.68
N ASN A 87 2.85 8.42 -9.37
CA ASN A 87 3.55 9.69 -9.57
C ASN A 87 4.84 9.79 -8.73
N ALA A 88 4.83 9.31 -7.48
CA ALA A 88 6.00 9.30 -6.61
C ALA A 88 7.13 8.41 -7.17
N TYR A 89 6.80 7.21 -7.67
CA TYR A 89 7.78 6.37 -8.37
C TYR A 89 8.33 7.02 -9.64
N ALA A 90 7.46 7.66 -10.44
CA ALA A 90 7.88 8.39 -11.63
C ALA A 90 8.82 9.57 -11.29
N ALA A 91 8.54 10.30 -10.20
CA ALA A 91 9.36 11.39 -9.71
C ALA A 91 10.76 10.89 -9.29
N ALA A 92 10.84 9.87 -8.43
CA ALA A 92 12.12 9.31 -8.01
C ALA A 92 12.91 8.70 -9.18
N ALA A 93 12.23 8.10 -10.16
CA ALA A 93 12.86 7.57 -11.37
C ALA A 93 13.49 8.65 -12.26
N SER A 94 13.16 9.94 -12.06
CA SER A 94 13.76 11.08 -12.77
C SER A 94 15.12 11.50 -12.21
N HIS A 95 15.44 11.09 -10.98
CA HIS A 95 16.71 11.36 -10.31
C HIS A 95 17.20 10.14 -9.49
N PRO A 96 17.37 8.98 -10.15
CA PRO A 96 17.76 7.76 -9.46
C PRO A 96 19.22 7.83 -9.02
N LEU A 97 19.54 7.18 -7.89
CA LEU A 97 20.91 7.10 -7.37
C LEU A 97 21.87 6.40 -8.36
N ASP A 98 21.39 5.35 -9.04
CA ASP A 98 22.11 4.68 -10.12
C ASP A 98 21.16 4.02 -11.14
N ASP A 99 21.72 3.36 -12.14
CA ASP A 99 20.94 2.70 -13.21
C ASP A 99 20.12 1.50 -12.70
N VAL A 100 20.55 0.79 -11.66
CA VAL A 100 19.79 -0.33 -11.09
C VAL A 100 18.58 0.21 -10.33
N CYS A 101 18.77 1.29 -9.56
CA CYS A 101 17.71 2.04 -8.92
C CYS A 101 16.70 2.56 -9.96
N SER A 102 17.20 3.15 -11.07
CA SER A 102 16.37 3.63 -12.18
C SER A 102 15.47 2.53 -12.76
N ASP A 103 16.04 1.36 -13.06
CA ASP A 103 15.31 0.23 -13.64
C ASP A 103 14.22 -0.28 -12.69
N PHE A 104 14.53 -0.40 -11.38
CA PHE A 104 13.56 -0.86 -10.40
C PHE A 104 12.42 0.15 -10.18
N LEU A 105 12.72 1.44 -10.04
CA LEU A 105 11.71 2.50 -9.85
C LEU A 105 10.74 2.57 -11.04
N LYS A 106 11.25 2.45 -12.28
CA LYS A 106 10.40 2.38 -13.48
C LYS A 106 9.54 1.11 -13.50
N GLY A 107 10.11 -0.01 -13.05
CA GLY A 107 9.38 -1.25 -12.86
C GLY A 107 8.22 -1.10 -11.88
N LYS A 108 8.46 -0.46 -10.73
CA LYS A 108 7.41 -0.16 -9.73
C LYS A 108 6.35 0.77 -10.29
N CYS A 109 6.73 1.85 -10.98
CA CYS A 109 5.80 2.74 -11.68
C CYS A 109 4.86 1.94 -12.62
N ALA A 110 5.42 1.05 -13.45
CA ALA A 110 4.65 0.21 -14.37
C ALA A 110 3.80 -0.88 -13.67
N SER A 111 4.13 -1.27 -12.44
CA SER A 111 3.30 -2.18 -11.64
C SER A 111 2.12 -1.44 -11.00
N TYR A 112 2.32 -0.20 -10.52
CA TYR A 112 1.24 0.65 -10.05
C TYR A 112 0.30 1.04 -11.19
N GLU A 113 0.82 1.41 -12.36
CA GLU A 113 0.00 1.69 -13.56
C GLU A 113 -0.90 0.49 -13.93
N GLU A 114 -0.36 -0.73 -13.87
CA GLU A 114 -1.13 -1.96 -14.13
C GLU A 114 -2.19 -2.22 -13.06
N TYR A 115 -1.85 -2.07 -11.78
CA TYR A 115 -2.82 -2.21 -10.69
C TYR A 115 -3.92 -1.15 -10.78
N ASN A 116 -3.58 0.07 -11.16
CA ASN A 116 -4.48 1.21 -11.31
C ASN A 116 -5.59 0.98 -12.36
N LEU A 117 -5.39 0.05 -13.31
CA LEU A 117 -6.46 -0.44 -14.20
C LEU A 117 -7.67 -1.00 -13.43
N TYR A 118 -7.47 -1.51 -12.23
CA TYR A 118 -8.55 -1.93 -11.34
C TYR A 118 -9.45 -0.76 -10.93
N TYR A 119 -8.87 0.36 -10.52
CA TYR A 119 -9.63 1.55 -10.14
C TYR A 119 -10.31 2.21 -11.36
N HIS A 120 -9.66 2.19 -12.52
CA HIS A 120 -10.28 2.65 -13.77
C HIS A 120 -11.46 1.76 -14.20
N GLY A 121 -11.31 0.45 -14.09
CA GLY A 121 -12.28 -0.53 -14.56
C GLY A 121 -13.43 -0.77 -13.59
N ALA A 122 -13.11 -1.22 -12.38
CA ALA A 122 -14.11 -1.65 -11.39
C ALA A 122 -14.69 -0.49 -10.57
N TRP A 123 -13.89 0.55 -10.31
CA TRP A 123 -14.31 1.72 -9.52
C TRP A 123 -14.67 2.95 -10.35
N HIS A 124 -14.39 2.92 -11.66
CA HIS A 124 -14.67 3.99 -12.62
C HIS A 124 -14.04 5.34 -12.24
N ILE A 125 -12.87 5.32 -11.62
CA ILE A 125 -12.12 6.52 -11.22
C ILE A 125 -11.08 6.81 -12.31
N ARG A 126 -11.07 8.01 -12.86
CA ARG A 126 -10.20 8.37 -14.00
C ARG A 126 -8.75 8.57 -13.58
N ASP A 127 -8.52 9.34 -12.54
CA ASP A 127 -7.20 9.77 -12.04
C ASP A 127 -7.37 10.48 -10.69
N ALA A 128 -6.25 10.83 -10.05
CA ALA A 128 -6.23 11.51 -8.75
C ALA A 128 -6.99 12.85 -8.73
N SER A 129 -6.98 13.60 -9.84
CA SER A 129 -7.59 14.94 -9.92
C SER A 129 -9.13 14.89 -9.85
N GLY A 130 -9.72 13.74 -10.16
CA GLY A 130 -11.15 13.49 -10.04
C GLY A 130 -11.61 13.09 -8.63
N VAL A 131 -10.69 12.91 -7.68
CA VAL A 131 -10.99 12.51 -6.30
C VAL A 131 -10.75 13.70 -5.37
N ILE A 132 -11.63 13.88 -4.38
CA ILE A 132 -11.42 14.81 -3.28
C ILE A 132 -10.91 13.97 -2.10
N PRO A 133 -9.59 13.92 -1.83
CA PRO A 133 -9.05 13.09 -0.76
C PRO A 133 -9.41 13.67 0.62
N GLY A 134 -9.58 12.79 1.61
CA GLY A 134 -9.64 13.19 3.01
C GLY A 134 -8.25 13.58 3.53
N ASP A 135 -8.22 14.34 4.62
CA ASP A 135 -6.96 14.87 5.18
C ASP A 135 -5.91 13.78 5.49
N PRO A 136 -6.26 12.60 6.07
CA PRO A 136 -5.26 11.56 6.36
C PRO A 136 -4.59 10.98 5.12
N ILE A 137 -5.38 10.57 4.11
CA ILE A 137 -4.82 9.96 2.89
C ILE A 137 -4.05 10.99 2.06
N LYS A 138 -4.51 12.25 2.04
CA LYS A 138 -3.80 13.34 1.37
C LYS A 138 -2.46 13.60 2.04
N SER A 139 -2.43 13.68 3.38
CA SER A 139 -1.19 13.91 4.12
C SER A 139 -0.18 12.78 3.90
N TYR A 140 -0.67 11.54 3.78
CA TYR A 140 0.18 10.40 3.46
C TYR A 140 0.79 10.53 2.05
N ALA A 141 -0.05 10.74 1.03
CA ALA A 141 0.42 10.90 -0.35
C ALA A 141 1.38 12.10 -0.51
N ASP A 142 1.10 13.22 0.17
CA ASP A 142 1.98 14.40 0.19
C ASP A 142 3.35 14.07 0.81
N TYR A 143 3.38 13.23 1.86
CA TYR A 143 4.63 12.81 2.49
C TYR A 143 5.47 11.90 1.58
N GLU A 144 4.83 10.93 0.91
CA GLU A 144 5.50 10.09 -0.08
C GLU A 144 6.03 10.90 -1.25
N ALA A 145 5.25 11.85 -1.76
CA ALA A 145 5.69 12.78 -2.81
C ALA A 145 6.86 13.66 -2.36
N HIS A 146 6.87 14.09 -1.08
CA HIS A 146 8.00 14.83 -0.52
C HIS A 146 9.28 13.98 -0.51
N VAL A 147 9.22 12.75 0.02
CA VAL A 147 10.35 11.81 0.02
C VAL A 147 10.83 11.55 -1.39
N ALA A 148 9.91 11.26 -2.31
CA ALA A 148 10.19 10.96 -3.70
C ALA A 148 10.88 12.10 -4.45
N GLY A 149 10.54 13.37 -4.16
CA GLY A 149 11.06 14.53 -4.90
C GLY A 149 12.22 15.27 -4.24
N HIS A 150 12.52 15.01 -2.96
CA HIS A 150 13.48 15.81 -2.19
C HIS A 150 14.58 15.01 -1.48
N LEU A 151 14.44 13.68 -1.39
CA LEU A 151 15.45 12.80 -0.78
C LEU A 151 16.10 11.90 -1.83
N ASP A 152 17.24 11.30 -1.46
CA ASP A 152 17.89 10.30 -2.31
C ASP A 152 16.95 9.13 -2.58
N SER A 153 16.94 8.63 -3.82
CA SER A 153 15.91 7.72 -4.30
C SER A 153 15.72 6.42 -3.49
N PRO A 154 16.73 5.82 -2.81
CA PRO A 154 16.50 4.67 -1.95
C PRO A 154 15.58 4.93 -0.75
N TYR A 155 15.45 6.17 -0.28
CA TYR A 155 14.49 6.51 0.79
C TYR A 155 13.04 6.33 0.36
N LEU A 156 12.76 6.34 -0.96
CA LEU A 156 11.42 6.00 -1.45
C LEU A 156 11.05 4.56 -1.09
N PHE A 157 12.00 3.61 -1.09
CA PHE A 157 11.70 2.24 -0.69
C PHE A 157 11.28 2.18 0.79
N CYS A 158 11.90 2.99 1.66
CA CYS A 158 11.52 3.06 3.07
C CYS A 158 10.07 3.57 3.26
N VAL A 159 9.65 4.60 2.51
CA VAL A 159 8.32 5.18 2.69
C VAL A 159 7.20 4.34 2.04
N MET A 160 7.51 3.59 0.98
CA MET A 160 6.53 2.77 0.25
C MET A 160 6.40 1.33 0.81
N LEU A 161 7.37 0.82 1.58
CA LEU A 161 7.31 -0.52 2.16
C LEU A 161 6.12 -0.77 3.11
N PRO A 162 5.71 0.19 3.97
CA PRO A 162 4.53 0.04 4.80
C PRO A 162 3.28 -0.39 4.03
N CYS A 163 2.92 0.30 2.94
CA CYS A 163 1.68 0.02 2.23
C CYS A 163 1.68 -1.33 1.50
N GLU A 164 2.85 -1.80 1.04
CA GLU A 164 2.98 -3.10 0.37
C GLU A 164 3.02 -4.27 1.35
N TYR A 165 3.65 -4.10 2.51
CA TYR A 165 3.79 -5.18 3.49
C TYR A 165 2.62 -5.24 4.48
N LEU A 166 2.17 -4.10 5.02
CA LEU A 166 1.16 -4.05 6.07
C LEU A 166 -0.17 -4.68 5.66
N TRP A 167 -0.64 -4.37 4.45
CA TRP A 167 -1.90 -4.91 3.92
C TRP A 167 -1.87 -6.45 3.85
N ASN A 168 -0.75 -7.00 3.36
CA ASN A 168 -0.53 -8.44 3.31
C ASN A 168 -0.42 -9.05 4.71
N TRP A 169 0.35 -8.42 5.59
CA TRP A 169 0.49 -8.86 6.97
C TRP A 169 -0.87 -8.92 7.68
N ILE A 170 -1.70 -7.89 7.56
CA ILE A 170 -3.06 -7.84 8.14
C ILE A 170 -3.93 -8.97 7.58
N ALA A 171 -3.95 -9.15 6.25
CA ALA A 171 -4.71 -10.23 5.64
C ALA A 171 -4.30 -11.61 6.18
N ASN A 172 -2.99 -11.84 6.32
CA ASN A 172 -2.46 -13.07 6.90
C ASN A 172 -2.79 -13.23 8.40
N GLN A 173 -2.89 -12.14 9.17
CA GLN A 173 -3.37 -12.20 10.57
C GLN A 173 -4.85 -12.55 10.67
N LEU A 174 -5.67 -12.09 9.71
CA LEU A 174 -7.12 -12.33 9.71
C LEU A 174 -7.48 -13.73 9.21
N LEU A 175 -6.70 -14.27 8.26
CA LEU A 175 -6.96 -15.53 7.56
C LEU A 175 -7.29 -16.73 8.47
N PRO A 176 -6.58 -17.01 9.59
CA PRO A 176 -6.85 -18.18 10.43
C PRO A 176 -8.24 -18.20 11.06
N THR A 177 -8.90 -17.04 11.18
CA THR A 177 -10.23 -16.89 11.80
C THR A 177 -11.32 -16.50 10.82
N ALA A 178 -10.97 -16.27 9.55
CA ALA A 178 -11.89 -15.80 8.54
C ALA A 178 -12.81 -16.93 8.05
N SER A 179 -14.08 -16.61 7.83
CA SER A 179 -15.01 -17.51 7.13
C SER A 179 -14.83 -17.35 5.62
N PRO A 180 -14.56 -18.42 4.84
CA PRO A 180 -14.51 -18.36 3.38
C PRO A 180 -15.80 -17.88 2.71
N ASP A 181 -16.94 -18.05 3.39
CA ASP A 181 -18.25 -17.57 2.95
C ASP A 181 -18.57 -16.15 3.49
N GLY A 182 -17.63 -15.53 4.18
CA GLY A 182 -17.77 -14.20 4.76
C GLY A 182 -17.85 -13.10 3.69
N LEU A 183 -18.70 -12.09 3.93
CA LEU A 183 -18.92 -10.97 3.01
C LEU A 183 -17.62 -10.29 2.55
N TYR A 184 -16.65 -10.14 3.47
CA TYR A 184 -15.37 -9.46 3.20
C TYR A 184 -14.19 -10.41 3.02
N TYR A 185 -14.44 -11.72 2.85
CA TYR A 185 -13.38 -12.71 2.65
C TYR A 185 -12.52 -12.41 1.41
N PHE A 186 -13.12 -11.80 0.37
CA PHE A 186 -12.40 -11.38 -0.84
C PHE A 186 -11.20 -10.46 -0.54
N TRP A 187 -11.30 -9.62 0.50
CA TRP A 187 -10.22 -8.69 0.86
C TRP A 187 -9.05 -9.47 1.46
N ILE A 188 -9.34 -10.47 2.31
CA ILE A 188 -8.33 -11.34 2.92
C ILE A 188 -7.66 -12.20 1.84
N GLU A 189 -8.44 -12.78 0.94
CA GLU A 189 -7.91 -13.59 -0.17
C GLU A 189 -7.05 -12.77 -1.13
N GLY A 190 -7.49 -11.56 -1.49
CA GLY A 190 -6.78 -10.72 -2.46
C GLY A 190 -5.54 -10.00 -1.91
N ASN A 191 -5.42 -9.84 -0.60
CA ASN A 191 -4.25 -9.20 0.04
C ASN A 191 -3.29 -10.21 0.70
N GLY A 192 -3.76 -11.39 1.09
CA GLY A 192 -2.96 -12.40 1.79
C GLY A 192 -2.00 -13.20 0.91
N GLY A 193 -1.35 -14.19 1.52
CA GLY A 193 -0.32 -15.01 0.88
C GLY A 193 1.08 -14.42 1.05
N THR A 194 2.01 -14.81 0.19
CA THR A 194 3.40 -14.30 0.23
C THR A 194 3.47 -12.84 -0.25
N PRO A 195 4.13 -11.93 0.49
CA PRO A 195 4.28 -10.52 0.11
C PRO A 195 5.45 -10.32 -0.87
N ASP A 196 5.38 -10.97 -2.03
CA ASP A 196 6.48 -11.00 -3.02
C ASP A 196 6.99 -9.60 -3.40
N GLY A 197 6.09 -8.63 -3.60
CA GLY A 197 6.45 -7.26 -3.99
C GLY A 197 7.16 -6.48 -2.88
N ALA A 198 6.73 -6.66 -1.63
CA ALA A 198 7.37 -6.03 -0.48
C ALA A 198 8.75 -6.64 -0.22
N TYR A 199 8.88 -7.98 -0.32
CA TYR A 199 10.17 -8.66 -0.19
C TYR A 199 11.14 -8.26 -1.29
N GLN A 200 10.67 -8.16 -2.54
CA GLN A 200 11.47 -7.67 -3.65
C GLN A 200 11.99 -6.24 -3.39
N MET A 201 11.13 -5.35 -2.87
CA MET A 201 11.52 -3.98 -2.54
C MET A 201 12.45 -3.90 -1.33
N ALA A 202 12.25 -4.74 -0.31
CA ALA A 202 13.14 -4.84 0.84
C ALA A 202 14.54 -5.33 0.43
N ASN A 203 14.61 -6.34 -0.44
CA ASN A 203 15.87 -6.82 -1.01
C ASN A 203 16.54 -5.75 -1.90
N MET A 204 15.76 -4.91 -2.59
CA MET A 204 16.30 -3.76 -3.30
C MET A 204 16.89 -2.72 -2.35
N LEU A 205 16.16 -2.36 -1.29
CA LEU A 205 16.60 -1.42 -0.25
C LEU A 205 17.93 -1.87 0.39
N GLU A 206 18.09 -3.16 0.68
CA GLU A 206 19.29 -3.68 1.34
C GLU A 206 20.57 -3.41 0.51
N ASN A 207 20.48 -3.38 -0.83
CA ASN A 207 21.61 -3.02 -1.69
C ASN A 207 22.12 -1.58 -1.48
N TYR A 208 21.29 -0.70 -0.91
CA TYR A 208 21.61 0.70 -0.67
C TYR A 208 21.82 1.04 0.80
N ARG A 209 21.65 0.08 1.73
CA ARG A 209 21.74 0.31 3.18
C ARG A 209 22.99 1.09 3.58
N THR A 210 24.16 0.76 3.03
CA THR A 210 25.45 1.42 3.34
C THR A 210 25.58 2.85 2.82
N GLN A 211 24.68 3.28 1.92
CA GLN A 211 24.64 4.61 1.31
C GLN A 211 23.58 5.51 1.98
N MET A 212 22.86 5.00 2.99
CA MET A 212 21.74 5.68 3.65
C MET A 212 22.05 5.97 5.12
N ASP A 213 21.38 6.97 5.68
CA ASP A 213 21.27 7.13 7.13
C ASP A 213 20.14 6.23 7.63
N GLU A 214 20.50 5.12 8.29
CA GLU A 214 19.53 4.16 8.83
C GLU A 214 18.55 4.80 9.82
N LYS A 215 18.97 5.83 10.58
CA LYS A 215 18.08 6.53 11.49
C LYS A 215 17.01 7.31 10.71
N GLN A 216 17.41 7.97 9.62
CA GLN A 216 16.47 8.66 8.74
C GLN A 216 15.53 7.66 8.05
N ALA A 217 16.04 6.52 7.58
CA ALA A 217 15.25 5.45 6.98
C ALA A 217 14.16 4.94 7.95
N LYS A 218 14.53 4.65 9.20
CA LYS A 218 13.61 4.21 10.26
C LYS A 218 12.53 5.25 10.56
N GLU A 219 12.89 6.53 10.66
CA GLU A 219 11.91 7.61 10.90
C GLU A 219 10.91 7.75 9.74
N ILE A 220 11.38 7.62 8.49
CA ILE A 220 10.54 7.66 7.29
C ILE A 220 9.53 6.51 7.30
N PHE A 221 10.00 5.29 7.55
CA PHE A 221 9.15 4.10 7.62
C PHE A 221 8.13 4.22 8.75
N HIS A 222 8.56 4.63 9.94
CA HIS A 222 7.70 4.83 11.10
C HIS A 222 6.62 5.91 10.83
N THR A 223 6.98 7.00 10.15
CA THR A 223 6.01 8.04 9.76
C THR A 223 4.95 7.51 8.79
N ALA A 224 5.36 6.73 7.78
CA ALA A 224 4.42 6.08 6.86
C ALA A 224 3.51 5.05 7.57
N MET A 225 4.02 4.26 8.51
CA MET A 225 3.20 3.37 9.35
C MET A 225 2.16 4.14 10.19
N ARG A 226 2.52 5.33 10.69
CA ARG A 226 1.56 6.19 11.40
C ARG A 226 0.47 6.72 10.48
N HIS A 227 0.81 7.07 9.24
CA HIS A 227 -0.20 7.47 8.26
C HIS A 227 -1.18 6.34 7.94
N GLU A 228 -0.70 5.10 7.78
CA GLU A 228 -1.57 3.92 7.64
C GLU A 228 -2.57 3.81 8.81
N LEU A 229 -2.08 3.97 10.05
CA LEU A 229 -2.94 3.98 11.23
C LEU A 229 -3.97 5.10 11.21
N GLU A 230 -3.60 6.32 10.85
CA GLU A 230 -4.51 7.46 10.76
C GLU A 230 -5.59 7.25 9.69
N VAL A 231 -5.22 6.72 8.53
CA VAL A 231 -6.14 6.38 7.44
C VAL A 231 -7.16 5.33 7.91
N PHE A 232 -6.70 4.19 8.44
CA PHE A 232 -7.62 3.12 8.84
C PHE A 232 -8.44 3.45 10.10
N SER A 233 -7.90 4.24 11.03
CA SER A 233 -8.63 4.68 12.22
C SER A 233 -9.83 5.56 11.86
N THR A 234 -9.69 6.38 10.81
CA THR A 234 -10.75 7.31 10.37
C THR A 234 -11.63 6.74 9.26
N ALA A 235 -11.27 5.59 8.66
CA ALA A 235 -11.99 4.99 7.53
C ALA A 235 -13.46 4.64 7.83
N THR A 236 -13.83 4.46 9.11
CA THR A 236 -15.21 4.18 9.55
C THR A 236 -15.94 5.43 10.07
N GLU A 237 -15.25 6.57 10.16
CA GLU A 237 -15.82 7.85 10.60
C GLU A 237 -16.50 8.58 9.43
N LEU A 238 -17.66 8.06 9.01
CA LEU A 238 -18.45 8.67 7.96
C LEU A 238 -19.04 10.00 8.47
N LYS A 239 -18.55 11.14 7.97
CA LYS A 239 -19.12 12.47 8.27
C LYS A 239 -20.58 12.53 7.76
N ASN A 240 -21.52 12.20 8.63
CA ASN A 240 -22.95 11.99 8.31
C ASN A 240 -23.75 13.25 7.94
N ASN A 241 -23.17 14.43 7.85
CA ASN A 241 -23.95 15.67 7.87
C ASN A 241 -24.47 16.19 6.52
N ALA A 242 -24.13 15.57 5.37
CA ALA A 242 -24.62 16.07 4.08
C ALA A 242 -25.38 15.04 3.23
N LEU A 243 -24.98 13.77 3.24
CA LEU A 243 -25.52 12.77 2.31
C LEU A 243 -26.83 12.11 2.78
N TRP A 244 -27.06 12.01 4.09
CA TRP A 244 -28.22 11.29 4.65
C TRP A 244 -29.44 12.16 4.98
N LEU A 245 -29.32 13.49 5.01
CA LEU A 245 -30.45 14.39 5.25
C LEU A 245 -31.46 14.45 4.09
N ARG A 246 -31.15 13.88 2.91
CA ARG A 246 -32.06 13.86 1.75
C ARG A 246 -33.02 12.66 1.71
N LYS A 247 -33.00 11.74 2.68
CA LYS A 247 -33.91 10.57 2.68
C LYS A 247 -35.31 10.81 3.26
N ASN A 248 -35.63 12.01 3.75
CA ASN A 248 -36.97 12.33 4.30
C ASN A 248 -37.82 13.28 3.44
N THR A 249 -37.51 13.42 2.14
CA THR A 249 -38.34 14.20 1.21
C THR A 249 -38.51 13.45 -0.11
N PHE A 250 -39.38 12.44 -0.11
CA PHE A 250 -40.18 12.03 -1.26
C PHE A 250 -41.52 11.49 -0.75
#